data_AF-A0A251TTE5-F1
#
_entry.id   AF-A0A251TTE5-F1
#
_cell.length_a   1.000
_cell.length_b   1.000
_cell.length_c   1.000
_cell.angle_alpha   90.00
_cell.angle_beta   90.00
_cell.angle_gamma   90.00
#
_symmetry.space_group_name_H-M   'P 1'
#
loop_
_entity.id
_entity.type
_entity.pdbx_description
1 polymer ?
#
loop_
_entity_poly.entity_id
_entity_poly.type
_entity_poly.pdbx_seq_one_letter_code
_entity_poly.pdbx_strand_id
1 'polypeptide(L)'
;MFMHRIFCENEYCLCHLATGDMLRAAVAAKTPLGIKAKEAMDNGQLVSDDLVVGIIDEALKKPSCQKGFILDGFPGTVVQAEKLDEMLARRGVKVDKVLNFATTFGWVFSGSVHSRRFCCVSPRRAPLTT
;
A
#
# COMPACT_ATOMS: atom_id res chain seq x y z
N MET A 1 9.92 3.43 8.36
CA MET A 1 8.96 3.51 7.23
C MET A 1 7.80 4.47 7.48
N PHE A 2 7.14 4.48 8.65
CA PHE A 2 6.05 5.44 8.94
C PHE A 2 6.39 6.93 8.76
N MET A 3 7.66 7.33 8.96
CA MET A 3 8.07 8.73 8.84
C MET A 3 8.04 9.26 7.39
N HIS A 4 8.32 8.41 6.38
CA HIS A 4 8.30 8.83 4.97
C HIS A 4 6.88 8.99 4.42
N ARG A 5 5.94 8.17 4.90
CA ARG A 5 4.51 8.31 4.58
C ARG A 5 4.01 9.71 4.90
N ILE A 6 4.28 10.18 6.12
CA ILE A 6 3.83 11.49 6.62
C ILE A 6 4.56 12.63 5.89
N PHE A 7 5.85 12.47 5.60
CA PHE A 7 6.65 13.51 4.97
C PHE A 7 6.20 13.80 3.53
N CYS A 8 5.97 12.77 2.71
CA CYS A 8 5.57 12.97 1.33
C CYS A 8 4.10 13.42 1.18
N GLU A 9 3.21 12.97 2.06
CA GLU A 9 1.82 13.43 2.09
C GLU A 9 1.73 14.93 2.44
N ASN A 10 2.49 15.40 3.43
CA ASN A 10 2.40 16.78 3.93
C ASN A 10 3.19 17.79 3.09
N GLU A 11 4.38 17.44 2.59
CA GLU A 11 5.25 18.40 1.89
C GLU A 11 4.96 18.46 0.38
N TYR A 12 4.59 17.33 -0.24
CA TYR A 12 4.43 17.23 -1.70
C TYR A 12 2.97 17.05 -2.15
N CYS A 13 2.01 16.95 -1.22
CA CYS A 13 0.59 16.72 -1.52
C CYS A 13 0.37 15.52 -2.45
N LEU A 14 1.20 14.48 -2.32
CA LEU A 14 1.12 13.26 -3.12
C LEU A 14 0.23 12.22 -2.46
N CYS A 15 -0.53 11.50 -3.27
CA CYS A 15 -1.41 10.42 -2.84
C CYS A 15 -0.59 9.19 -2.48
N HIS A 16 -0.51 8.84 -1.19
CA HIS A 16 0.21 7.63 -0.77
C HIS A 16 -0.68 6.39 -0.92
N LEU A 17 -0.22 5.44 -1.73
CA LEU A 17 -0.90 4.20 -2.08
C LEU A 17 -0.09 3.00 -1.59
N ALA A 18 -0.38 2.56 -0.37
CA ALA A 18 0.16 1.32 0.16
C ALA A 18 -0.75 0.14 -0.19
N THR A 19 -0.21 -0.91 -0.81
CA THR A 19 -1.00 -2.05 -1.32
C THR A 19 -1.86 -2.72 -0.25
N GLY A 20 -1.31 -2.90 0.95
CA GLY A 20 -2.03 -3.49 2.08
C GLY A 20 -3.13 -2.59 2.65
N ASP A 21 -3.01 -1.26 2.56
CA ASP A 21 -4.07 -0.33 2.95
C ASP A 21 -5.18 -0.31 1.88
N MET A 22 -4.80 -0.28 0.60
CA MET A 22 -5.74 -0.31 -0.53
C MET A 22 -6.60 -1.57 -0.54
N LEU A 23 -5.99 -2.75 -0.35
CA LEU A 23 -6.71 -4.03 -0.26
C LEU A 23 -7.73 -4.02 0.89
N ARG A 24 -7.29 -3.63 2.10
CA ARG A 24 -8.20 -3.54 3.26
C ARG A 24 -9.35 -2.56 3.05
N ALA A 25 -9.07 -1.40 2.43
CA ALA A 25 -10.09 -0.41 2.11
C ALA A 25 -11.08 -0.93 1.06
N ALA A 26 -10.61 -1.58 -0.01
CA ALA A 26 -11.46 -2.14 -1.06
C ALA A 26 -12.40 -3.24 -0.53
N VAL A 27 -11.88 -4.11 0.34
CA VAL A 27 -12.65 -5.15 1.05
C VAL A 27 -13.68 -4.52 1.97
N ALA A 28 -13.30 -3.53 2.79
CA ALA A 28 -14.21 -2.85 3.71
C ALA A 28 -15.33 -2.09 2.98
N ALA A 29 -15.00 -1.46 1.85
CA ALA A 29 -15.94 -0.76 0.99
C ALA A 29 -16.82 -1.69 0.13
N LYS A 30 -16.56 -3.01 0.14
CA LYS A 30 -17.28 -4.01 -0.67
C LYS A 30 -17.34 -3.67 -2.15
N THR A 31 -16.25 -3.12 -2.68
CA THR A 31 -16.11 -2.89 -4.13
C THR A 31 -16.15 -4.23 -4.88
N PRO A 32 -16.50 -4.26 -6.18
CA PRO A 32 -16.50 -5.51 -6.95
C PRO A 32 -15.15 -6.24 -6.92
N LEU A 33 -14.04 -5.50 -6.97
CA LEU A 33 -12.70 -6.05 -6.82
C LEU A 33 -12.40 -6.46 -5.38
N GLY A 34 -12.82 -5.67 -4.39
CA GLY A 34 -12.66 -5.97 -2.98
C GLY A 34 -13.41 -7.23 -2.53
N ILE A 35 -14.59 -7.52 -3.11
CA ILE A 35 -15.33 -8.76 -2.85
C ILE A 35 -14.52 -9.96 -3.33
N LYS A 36 -14.01 -9.92 -4.57
CA LYS A 36 -13.15 -10.98 -5.12
C LYS A 36 -11.85 -11.14 -4.32
N ALA A 37 -11.25 -10.02 -3.89
CA ALA A 37 -10.08 -10.04 -3.02
C ALA A 37 -10.38 -10.74 -1.70
N LYS A 38 -11.53 -10.41 -1.09
CA LYS A 38 -11.99 -11.01 0.15
C LYS A 38 -12.22 -12.51 -0.01
N GLU A 39 -12.88 -12.94 -1.09
CA GLU A 39 -13.09 -14.36 -1.38
C GLU A 39 -11.77 -15.13 -1.48
N ALA A 40 -10.78 -14.59 -2.19
CA ALA A 40 -9.45 -15.19 -2.25
C ALA A 40 -8.79 -15.28 -0.86
N MET A 41 -8.85 -14.20 -0.08
CA MET A 41 -8.27 -14.14 1.27
C MET A 41 -8.96 -15.11 2.24
N ASP A 42 -10.29 -15.19 2.22
CA ASP A 42 -11.10 -16.07 3.07
C ASP A 42 -10.82 -17.55 2.74
N ASN A 43 -10.50 -17.86 1.48
CA ASN A 43 -10.08 -19.19 1.02
C ASN A 43 -8.59 -19.50 1.26
N GLY A 44 -7.83 -18.59 1.88
CA GLY A 44 -6.38 -18.74 2.10
C GLY A 44 -5.55 -18.69 0.81
N GLN A 45 -6.13 -18.18 -0.28
CA GLN A 45 -5.46 -18.02 -1.57
C GLN A 45 -4.76 -16.67 -1.66
N LEU A 46 -3.69 -16.62 -2.45
CA LEU A 46 -3.04 -15.34 -2.78
C LEU A 46 -3.94 -14.54 -3.72
N VAL A 47 -4.05 -13.24 -3.45
CA VAL A 47 -4.73 -12.31 -4.33
C VAL A 47 -3.95 -12.20 -5.63
N SER A 48 -4.62 -12.36 -6.77
CA SER A 48 -3.96 -12.32 -8.08
C SER A 48 -3.43 -10.93 -8.43
N ASP A 49 -2.33 -10.88 -9.19
CA ASP A 49 -1.69 -9.62 -9.60
C ASP A 49 -2.66 -8.71 -10.37
N ASP A 50 -3.50 -9.27 -11.24
CA ASP A 50 -4.49 -8.50 -12.01
C ASP A 50 -5.53 -7.83 -11.12
N LEU A 51 -5.89 -8.49 -10.02
CA LEU A 51 -6.83 -7.95 -9.06
C LEU A 51 -6.18 -6.79 -8.29
N VAL A 52 -4.92 -6.95 -7.88
CA VAL A 52 -4.15 -5.89 -7.21
C VAL A 52 -4.00 -4.67 -8.13
N VAL A 53 -3.62 -4.87 -9.39
CA VAL A 53 -3.49 -3.78 -10.39
C VAL A 53 -4.83 -3.08 -10.61
N GLY A 54 -5.93 -3.83 -10.66
CA GLY A 54 -7.28 -3.25 -10.75
C GLY A 54 -7.63 -2.37 -9.55
N ILE A 55 -7.30 -2.81 -8.33
CA ILE A 55 -7.53 -2.02 -7.11
C ILE A 55 -6.69 -0.74 -7.12
N ILE A 56 -5.44 -0.81 -7.60
CA ILE A 56 -4.58 0.36 -7.78
C ILE A 56 -5.20 1.33 -8.79
N ASP A 57 -5.69 0.84 -9.93
CA ASP A 57 -6.37 1.66 -10.93
C ASP A 57 -7.59 2.40 -10.35
N GLU A 58 -8.43 1.71 -9.57
CA GLU A 58 -9.55 2.34 -8.88
C GLU A 58 -9.09 3.41 -7.88
N ALA A 59 -8.04 3.13 -7.10
CA ALA A 59 -7.50 4.08 -6.14
C ALA A 59 -6.97 5.36 -6.81
N LEU A 60 -6.34 5.22 -7.98
CA LEU A 60 -5.82 6.34 -8.77
C LEU A 60 -6.92 7.22 -9.41
N LYS A 61 -8.20 6.82 -9.35
CA LYS A 61 -9.33 7.68 -9.82
C LYS A 61 -9.70 8.74 -8.79
N LYS A 62 -9.22 8.64 -7.55
CA LYS A 62 -9.51 9.61 -6.49
C LYS A 62 -8.91 10.99 -6.85
N PRO A 63 -9.63 12.09 -6.57
CA PRO A 63 -9.14 13.43 -6.89
C PRO A 63 -7.82 13.76 -6.17
N SER A 64 -7.56 13.18 -5.00
CA SER A 64 -6.31 13.31 -4.27
C SER A 64 -5.08 12.79 -5.03
N CYS A 65 -5.26 11.86 -5.97
CA CYS A 65 -4.18 11.28 -6.76
C CYS A 65 -3.90 12.02 -8.08
N GLN A 66 -4.64 13.10 -8.39
CA GLN A 66 -4.45 13.85 -9.64
C GLN A 66 -3.11 14.61 -9.69
N LYS A 67 -2.60 15.06 -8.54
CA LYS A 67 -1.29 15.73 -8.45
C LYS A 67 -0.11 14.77 -8.54
N GLY A 68 -0.36 13.47 -8.40
CA GLY A 68 0.65 12.42 -8.35
C GLY A 68 0.37 11.43 -7.21
N PHE A 69 1.13 10.34 -7.22
CA PHE A 69 0.99 9.27 -6.25
C PHE A 69 2.34 8.63 -5.91
N ILE A 70 2.40 8.00 -4.74
CA ILE A 70 3.52 7.18 -4.30
C ILE A 70 2.99 5.77 -4.10
N LEU A 71 3.55 4.80 -4.80
CA LEU A 71 3.25 3.40 -4.58
C LEU A 71 4.22 2.84 -3.53
N ASP A 72 3.69 2.28 -2.44
CA ASP A 72 4.49 1.64 -1.38
C ASP A 72 4.14 0.14 -1.29
N GLY A 73 5.17 -0.70 -1.40
CA GLY A 73 5.04 -2.16 -1.33
C GLY A 73 4.57 -2.84 -2.63
N PHE A 74 4.57 -2.14 -3.77
CA PHE A 74 4.33 -2.70 -5.10
C PHE A 74 5.11 -1.87 -6.13
N PRO A 75 5.57 -2.46 -7.26
CA PRO A 75 5.58 -3.88 -7.61
C PRO A 75 6.67 -4.67 -6.86
N GLY A 76 6.37 -5.92 -6.51
CA GLY A 76 7.30 -6.84 -5.85
C GLY A 76 7.96 -7.87 -6.79
N THR A 77 7.44 -8.04 -8.01
CA THR A 77 7.98 -8.92 -9.05
C THR A 77 8.06 -8.19 -10.39
N VAL A 78 8.87 -8.72 -11.32
CA VAL A 78 8.98 -8.15 -12.69
C VAL A 78 7.63 -8.18 -13.41
N VAL A 79 6.88 -9.27 -13.29
CA VAL A 79 5.54 -9.42 -13.90
C VAL A 79 4.57 -8.36 -13.36
N GLN A 80 4.63 -8.05 -12.06
CA GLN A 80 3.82 -6.98 -11.48
C GLN A 80 4.22 -5.60 -12.01
N ALA A 81 5.51 -5.36 -12.26
CA ALA A 81 5.99 -4.11 -12.85
C ALA A 81 5.50 -3.94 -14.29
N GLU A 82 5.57 -4.99 -15.12
CA GLU A 82 5.05 -4.98 -16.50
C GLU A 82 3.55 -4.66 -16.54
N LYS A 83 2.75 -5.31 -15.67
CA LYS A 83 1.31 -5.04 -15.57
C LYS A 83 1.00 -3.62 -15.08
N LEU A 84 1.83 -3.10 -14.16
CA LEU A 84 1.72 -1.72 -13.71
C LEU A 84 1.97 -0.75 -14.86
N ASP A 85 3.03 -0.98 -15.64
CA ASP A 85 3.41 -0.16 -16.78
C ASP A 85 2.32 -0.18 -17.86
N GLU A 86 1.72 -1.34 -18.15
CA GLU A 86 0.59 -1.44 -19.07
C GLU A 86 -0.61 -0.61 -18.60
N MET A 87 -0.95 -0.68 -17.30
CA MET A 87 -2.06 0.07 -16.71
C MET A 87 -1.79 1.58 -16.75
N LEU A 88 -0.56 2.01 -16.43
CA LEU A 88 -0.16 3.42 -16.48
C LEU A 88 -0.12 3.95 -17.92
N ALA A 89 0.36 3.16 -18.88
CA ALA A 89 0.37 3.51 -20.29
C ALA A 89 -1.05 3.76 -20.83
N ARG A 90 -2.03 2.93 -20.46
CA ARG A 90 -3.45 3.14 -20.81
C ARG A 90 -4.02 4.44 -20.25
N ARG A 91 -3.48 4.93 -19.12
CA ARG A 91 -3.84 6.22 -18.52
C ARG A 91 -3.07 7.41 -19.07
N GLY A 92 -2.04 7.17 -19.89
CA GLY A 92 -1.10 8.22 -20.30
C GLY A 92 -0.23 8.76 -19.16
N VAL A 93 -0.08 7.98 -18.08
CA VAL A 93 0.74 8.34 -16.92
C VAL A 93 2.09 7.61 -17.00
N LYS A 94 3.15 8.24 -16.51
CA LYS A 94 4.50 7.68 -16.50
C LYS A 94 5.04 7.65 -15.06
N VAL A 95 5.93 6.72 -14.77
CA VAL A 95 6.68 6.70 -13.51
C VAL A 95 7.85 7.66 -13.62
N ASP A 96 7.89 8.70 -12.79
CA ASP A 96 8.95 9.72 -12.83
C ASP A 96 10.24 9.26 -12.13
N LYS A 97 10.08 8.58 -10.98
CA LYS A 97 11.18 8.18 -10.09
C LYS A 97 10.86 6.89 -9.36
N VAL A 98 11.91 6.13 -9.05
CA VAL A 98 11.87 4.96 -8.17
C VAL A 98 12.87 5.18 -7.05
N LEU A 99 12.40 5.11 -5.80
CA LEU A 99 13.24 5.27 -4.62
C LEU A 99 13.69 3.89 -4.13
N ASN A 100 14.99 3.61 -4.23
CA ASN A 100 15.58 2.38 -3.69
C ASN A 100 16.24 2.66 -2.34
N PHE A 101 15.75 1.99 -1.29
CA PHE A 101 16.32 2.08 0.06
C PHE A 101 17.43 1.03 0.24
N ALA A 102 18.63 1.36 -0.23
CA ALA A 102 19.81 0.51 -0.03
C ALA A 102 20.28 0.54 1.44
N THR A 103 20.20 -0.60 2.12
CA THR A 103 20.71 -0.78 3.49
C THR A 103 21.45 -2.11 3.60
N THR A 104 22.35 -2.23 4.58
CA THR A 104 23.09 -3.48 4.80
C THR A 104 22.28 -4.47 5.63
N PHE A 105 22.29 -5.74 5.22
CA PHE A 105 21.51 -6.81 5.87
C PHE A 105 21.80 -6.90 7.38
N GLY A 106 23.07 -6.81 7.78
CA GLY A 106 23.47 -6.87 9.20
C GLY A 106 22.88 -5.72 10.04
N TRP A 107 22.75 -4.52 9.47
CA TRP A 107 22.17 -3.38 10.17
C TRP A 107 20.65 -3.50 10.28
N VAL A 108 19.97 -3.98 9.24
CA VAL A 108 18.53 -4.27 9.28
C VAL A 108 18.24 -5.32 10.35
N PHE A 109 18.97 -6.43 10.37
CA PHE A 109 18.69 -7.54 11.26
C PHE A 109 18.99 -7.19 12.72
N SER A 110 20.21 -6.77 13.02
CA SER A 110 20.71 -6.58 14.39
C SER A 110 20.43 -5.20 14.96
N GLY A 111 20.42 -4.16 14.13
CA GLY A 111 20.26 -2.77 14.58
C GLY A 111 18.83 -2.25 14.54
N SER A 112 17.97 -2.83 13.70
CA SER A 112 16.60 -2.32 13.49
C SER A 112 15.52 -3.32 13.86
N VAL A 113 15.46 -4.49 13.21
CA VAL A 113 14.31 -5.41 13.29
C VAL A 113 14.26 -6.17 14.62
N HIS A 114 15.38 -6.73 15.09
CA HIS A 114 15.41 -7.53 16.32
C HIS A 114 15.41 -6.68 17.59
N SER A 115 15.98 -5.48 17.55
CA SER A 115 16.02 -4.57 18.71
C SER A 115 14.73 -3.77 18.90
N ARG A 116 13.67 -4.01 18.09
CA ARG A 116 12.41 -3.27 18.22
C ARG A 116 11.76 -3.57 19.57
N ARG A 117 11.48 -2.52 20.33
CA ARG A 117 10.58 -2.56 21.48
C ARG A 117 9.22 -2.05 21.03
N PHE A 118 8.20 -2.90 21.13
CA PHE A 118 6.83 -2.49 20.86
C PHE A 118 6.19 -2.02 22.16
N CYS A 119 5.72 -0.78 22.20
CA CYS A 119 4.84 -0.34 23.27
C CYS A 119 3.46 -0.95 23.01
N CYS A 120 3.06 -1.90 23.85
CA CYS A 120 1.72 -2.47 23.81
C CYS A 120 0.75 -1.46 24.44
N VAL A 121 0.32 -0.47 23.66
CA VAL A 121 -0.79 0.39 24.07
C VAL A 121 -2.06 -0.44 23.89
N SER A 122 -2.53 -1.08 24.97
CA SER A 122 -3.87 -1.64 24.97
C SER A 122 -4.87 -0.50 24.77
N PRO A 123 -5.93 -0.66 23.96
CA PRO A 123 -7.00 0.30 23.96
C PRO A 123 -7.60 0.27 25.37
N ARG A 124 -7.38 1.34 26.15
CA ARG A 124 -8.10 1.51 27.41
C ARG A 124 -9.58 1.38 27.05
N ARG A 125 -10.27 0.39 27.62
CA ARG A 125 -11.74 0.37 27.65
C ARG A 125 -12.16 1.75 28.13
N ALA A 126 -12.86 2.50 27.28
CA ALA A 126 -13.58 3.67 27.76
C ALA A 126 -14.51 3.18 28.89
N PRO A 127 -14.59 3.89 30.02
CA PRO A 127 -15.50 3.49 31.09
C PRO A 127 -16.93 3.53 30.55
N LEU A 128 -17.67 2.43 30.76
CA LEU A 128 -19.13 2.43 30.66
C LEU A 128 -19.64 3.38 31.74
N THR A 129 -19.92 4.62 31.37
CA THR A 129 -20.71 5.53 32.20
C THR A 129 -22.18 5.30 31.88
N THR A 130 -22.85 4.68 32.87
CA THR A 130 -24.27 4.73 33.27
C THR A 130 -25.33 5.01 32.20
#